data_AF-R9N3R0-F1
#
_entry.id   AF-R9N3R0-F1
#
_cell.length_a   1.000
_cell.length_b   1.000
_cell.length_c   1.000
_cell.angle_alpha   90.00
_cell.angle_beta   90.00
_cell.angle_gamma   90.00
#
_symmetry.space_group_name_H-M   'P 1'
#
loop_
_entity.id
_entity.type
_entity.pdbx_description
1 polymer ?
#
loop_
_entity_poly.entity_id
_entity_poly.type
_entity_poly.pdbx_seq_one_letter_code
_entity_poly.pdbx_strand_id
1 'polypeptide(L)' 'MYIDEKVDLRDNLPTALQYDFEELQEYYEAGDWFMFDTTFEVVEASVKAYYLAGKITRDDLNCIFRRYGID' A
#
# COMPACT_ATOMS: atom_id res chain seq x y z
N MET A 1 10.97 2.53 -4.17
CA MET A 1 9.51 2.54 -4.05
C MET A 1 8.94 3.09 -5.35
N TYR A 2 7.90 2.47 -5.89
CA TYR A 2 7.20 2.88 -7.11
C TYR A 2 5.75 2.40 -7.02
N ILE A 3 4.84 2.93 -7.82
CA ILE A 3 3.49 2.35 -7.96
C ILE A 3 3.40 1.67 -9.33
N ASP A 4 3.28 0.33 -9.34
CA ASP A 4 2.97 -0.45 -10.55
C ASP A 4 1.48 -0.75 -10.63
N GLU A 5 0.77 0.12 -11.36
CA GLU A 5 -0.68 0.02 -11.59
C GLU A 5 -1.10 -1.26 -12.31
N LYS A 6 -0.17 -2.04 -12.90
CA LYS A 6 -0.48 -3.34 -13.51
C LYS A 6 -0.69 -4.44 -12.48
N VAL A 7 -0.33 -4.20 -11.22
CA VAL A 7 -0.58 -5.12 -10.13
C VAL A 7 -1.95 -4.80 -9.52
N ASP A 8 -2.94 -5.59 -9.89
CA ASP A 8 -4.29 -5.46 -9.34
C ASP A 8 -4.33 -5.89 -7.87
N LEU A 9 -4.90 -5.03 -7.03
CA LEU A 9 -5.21 -5.35 -5.65
C LEU A 9 -6.63 -5.90 -5.55
N ARG A 10 -6.90 -6.68 -4.51
CA ARG A 10 -8.25 -7.21 -4.25
C ARG A 10 -9.21 -6.08 -3.87
N ASP A 11 -10.39 -6.05 -4.49
CA ASP A 11 -11.42 -5.01 -4.24
C ASP A 11 -11.91 -4.91 -2.78
N ASN A 12 -11.81 -6.00 -2.02
CA ASN A 12 -12.31 -6.09 -0.64
C ASN A 12 -11.20 -5.98 0.41
N LEU A 13 -10.17 -5.17 0.19
CA LEU A 13 -9.19 -4.84 1.23
C LEU A 13 -9.85 -3.98 2.33
N PRO A 14 -9.35 -4.00 3.57
CA PRO A 14 -9.83 -3.12 4.64
C PRO A 14 -9.91 -1.66 4.17
N THR A 15 -11.03 -0.98 4.43
CA THR A 15 -11.28 0.39 3.94
C THR A 15 -10.18 1.38 4.33
N ALA A 16 -9.61 1.25 5.53
CA ALA A 16 -8.49 2.09 5.95
C ALA A 16 -7.25 1.92 5.05
N LEU A 17 -6.94 0.69 4.63
CA LEU A 17 -5.83 0.47 3.68
C LEU A 17 -6.13 1.07 2.31
N GLN A 18 -7.39 1.07 1.87
CA GLN A 18 -7.76 1.71 0.61
C GLN A 18 -7.50 3.22 0.66
N TYR A 19 -7.86 3.88 1.77
CA TYR A 19 -7.54 5.29 1.98
C TYR A 19 -6.02 5.55 2.03
N ASP A 20 -5.27 4.71 2.74
CA ASP A 20 -3.80 4.79 2.78
C ASP A 20 -3.21 4.70 1.36
N PHE A 21 -3.77 3.83 0.49
CA PHE A 21 -3.33 3.69 -0.90
C PHE A 21 -3.72 4.87 -1.79
N GLU A 22 -4.91 5.45 -1.59
CA GLU A 22 -5.36 6.65 -2.30
C GLU A 22 -4.44 7.84 -1.97
N GLU A 23 -4.15 8.06 -0.68
CA GLU A 23 -3.26 9.13 -0.24
C GLU A 23 -1.83 8.94 -0.80
N LEU A 24 -1.32 7.70 -0.81
CA LEU A 24 -0.03 7.39 -1.40
C LEU A 24 0.01 7.69 -2.91
N GLN A 25 -1.06 7.36 -3.64
CA GLN A 25 -1.21 7.65 -5.06
C GLN A 25 -1.21 9.18 -5.30
N GLU A 26 -1.96 9.94 -4.50
CA GLU A 26 -2.03 11.40 -4.61
C GLU A 26 -0.63 12.05 -4.48
N TYR A 27 0.18 11.63 -3.50
CA TYR A 27 1.54 12.15 -3.35
C TYR A 27 2.46 11.75 -4.49
N TYR A 28 2.33 10.53 -4.99
CA TYR A 28 3.11 10.05 -6.14
C TYR A 28 2.80 10.87 -7.41
N GLU A 29 1.53 11.11 -7.70
CA GLU A 29 1.07 11.90 -8.84
C GLU A 29 1.45 13.38 -8.72
N ALA A 30 1.40 13.93 -7.51
CA ALA A 30 1.84 15.30 -7.22
C ALA A 30 3.37 15.48 -7.32
N GLY A 31 4.14 14.39 -7.34
CA GLY A 31 5.60 14.43 -7.26
C GLY A 31 6.13 14.91 -5.90
N ASP A 32 5.31 14.83 -4.86
CA ASP A 32 5.71 15.15 -3.48
C ASP A 32 6.40 13.95 -2.84
N TRP A 33 7.66 13.74 -3.23
CA TRP A 33 8.45 12.59 -2.79
C TRP A 33 8.64 12.54 -1.26
N PHE A 34 8.67 13.68 -0.59
CA PHE A 34 8.82 13.72 0.87
C PHE A 34 7.58 13.16 1.58
N MET A 35 6.40 13.61 1.16
CA MET A 35 5.15 13.08 1.70
C MET A 35 4.93 11.63 1.26
N PHE A 36 5.26 11.30 0.00
CA PHE A 36 5.18 9.93 -0.49
C PHE A 36 6.01 8.96 0.36
N ASP A 37 7.30 9.27 0.59
CA ASP A 37 8.19 8.41 1.39
C ASP A 37 7.69 8.29 2.84
N THR A 38 7.18 9.39 3.41
CA THR A 38 6.66 9.39 4.78
C THR A 38 5.39 8.55 4.91
N THR A 39 4.44 8.71 3.99
CA THR A 39 3.18 7.95 3.99
C THR A 39 3.44 6.49 3.68
N PHE A 40 4.41 6.18 2.80
CA PHE A 40 4.79 4.80 2.47
C PHE A 40 5.15 3.98 3.70
N GLU A 41 5.99 4.52 4.59
CA GLU A 41 6.40 3.85 5.83
C GLU A 41 5.18 3.49 6.72
N VAL A 42 4.19 4.38 6.77
CA VAL A 42 2.93 4.15 7.48
C VAL A 42 2.12 3.04 6.80
N VAL A 43 1.98 3.09 5.48
CA VAL A 43 1.27 2.07 4.70
C VAL A 43 1.91 0.69 4.89
N GLU A 44 3.23 0.59 4.81
CA GLU A 44 3.96 -0.67 5.01
C GLU A 44 3.67 -1.25 6.40
N ALA A 45 3.74 -0.42 7.44
CA ALA A 45 3.42 -0.82 8.81
C ALA A 45 1.96 -1.27 8.96
N SER A 46 1.01 -0.52 8.38
CA SER A 46 -0.42 -0.85 8.37
C SER A 46 -0.67 -2.20 7.71
N VAL A 47 -0.13 -2.43 6.51
CA VAL A 47 -0.33 -3.67 5.75
C VAL A 47 0.20 -4.86 6.55
N LYS A 48 1.40 -4.76 7.14
CA LYS A 48 1.96 -5.79 8.03
C LYS A 48 1.07 -6.05 9.24
N ALA A 49 0.52 -5.01 9.88
CA ALA A 49 -0.40 -5.15 11.01
C ALA A 49 -1.71 -5.85 10.62
N TYR A 50 -2.31 -5.51 9.47
CA TYR A 50 -3.52 -6.17 8.97
C TYR A 50 -3.29 -7.66 8.64
N TYR A 51 -2.11 -8.00 8.11
CA TYR A 51 -1.73 -9.39 7.87
C TYR A 51 -1.61 -10.17 9.19
N LEU A 52 -0.91 -9.60 10.19
CA LEU A 52 -0.78 -10.20 11.53
C LEU A 52 -2.13 -10.38 12.24
N ALA A 53 -3.07 -9.47 12.00
CA ALA A 53 -4.44 -9.54 12.51
C ALA A 53 -5.35 -10.50 11.72
N GLY A 54 -4.84 -11.16 10.66
CA GLY A 54 -5.60 -12.08 9.82
C GLY A 54 -6.69 -11.42 8.97
N LYS A 55 -6.60 -10.10 8.74
CA LYS A 55 -7.56 -9.32 7.95
C LYS A 55 -7.26 -9.35 6.46
N ILE A 56 -6.01 -9.56 6.10
CA ILE A 56 -5.55 -9.80 4.73
C ILE A 56 -4.74 -11.10 4.71
N THR A 57 -4.73 -11.76 3.56
CA THR A 57 -3.98 -13.00 3.36
C THR A 57 -2.50 -12.70 3.07
N ARG A 58 -1.67 -13.75 3.05
CA ARG A 58 -0.28 -13.63 2.60
C ARG A 58 -0.18 -13.25 1.12
N ASP A 59 -1.12 -13.70 0.30
CA ASP A 59 -1.15 -13.36 -1.12
C ASP A 59 -1.52 -11.88 -1.31
N ASP A 60 -2.49 -11.38 -0.53
CA ASP A 60 -2.81 -9.94 -0.49
C ASP A 60 -1.57 -9.11 -0.12
N LEU A 61 -0.86 -9.51 0.95
CA LEU A 61 0.40 -8.88 1.39
C LEU A 61 1.45 -8.84 0.28
N ASN A 62 1.71 -9.98 -0.36
CA ASN A 62 2.71 -10.08 -1.43
C ASN A 62 2.33 -9.24 -2.66
N CYS A 63 1.05 -9.20 -3.03
CA CYS A 63 0.56 -8.36 -4.13
C CYS A 63 0.73 -6.87 -3.82
N ILE A 64 0.38 -6.43 -2.62
CA ILE A 64 0.59 -5.05 -2.16
C ILE A 64 2.08 -4.71 -2.22
N PHE A 65 2.94 -5.57 -1.69
CA PHE A 65 4.38 -5.32 -1.69
C PHE A 65 4.95 -5.21 -3.10
N ARG A 66 4.51 -6.07 -4.01
CA ARG A 66 4.89 -5.99 -5.43
C ARG A 66 4.40 -4.72 -6.10
N ARG A 67 3.17 -4.27 -5.83
CA ARG A 67 2.60 -3.03 -6.39
C ARG A 67 3.41 -1.81 -5.99
N TYR A 68 3.84 -1.75 -4.73
CA TYR A 68 4.52 -0.58 -4.16
C TYR A 68 6.06 -0.67 -4.17
N GLY A 69 6.61 -1.82 -4.57
CA GLY A 69 8.05 -2.08 -4.55
C GLY A 69 8.63 -2.14 -3.14
N ILE A 70 7.89 -2.75 -2.20
CA ILE A 70 8.33 -3.08 -0.83
C ILE A 70 9.13 -4.39 -0.89
N ASP A 71 10.33 -4.39 -0.31
CA ASP A 71 11.28 -5.53 -0.28
C ASP A 71 11.40 -6.14 1.13
#